data_AF-A0A0Q9KJH4-F1
#
_entry.id   AF-A0A0Q9KJH4-F1
#
_cell.length_a   1.000
_cell.length_b   1.000
_cell.length_c   1.000
_cell.angle_alpha   90.00
_cell.angle_beta   90.00
_cell.angle_gamma   90.00
#
_symmetry.space_group_name_H-M   'P 1'
#
loop_
_entity.id
_entity.type
_entity.pdbx_description
1 polymer ?
#
loop_
_entity_poly.entity_id
_entity_poly.type
_entity_poly.pdbx_seq_one_letter_code
_entity_poly.pdbx_strand_id
1 'polypeptide(L)'
;MTTSSRPVIPTDVGWTTDTDVLGLPRVMAARLPGGPVVMLAGVAATIWLSVADGATPLVASVAEATGHPVATVRADIEAFVDDLVGQRLLEYR
;
A
#
# COMPACT_ATOMS: atom_id res chain seq x y z
N MET A 1 -23.21 12.58 3.90
CA MET A 1 -22.73 11.38 3.20
C MET A 1 -21.26 11.60 2.91
N THR A 2 -20.36 11.07 3.73
CA THR A 2 -18.94 11.12 3.45
C THR A 2 -18.67 10.10 2.35
N THR A 3 -18.36 10.57 1.15
CA THR A 3 -17.85 9.73 0.06
C THR A 3 -16.63 8.99 0.62
N SER A 4 -16.73 7.67 0.79
CA SER A 4 -15.62 6.88 1.34
C SER A 4 -14.55 6.80 0.27
N SER A 5 -13.55 7.68 0.35
CA SER A 5 -12.49 7.71 -0.64
C SER A 5 -11.54 6.54 -0.43
N ARG A 6 -11.19 5.84 -1.50
CA ARG A 6 -10.28 4.68 -1.46
C ARG A 6 -8.90 5.07 -2.00
N PRO A 7 -7.81 4.52 -1.44
CA PRO A 7 -6.49 4.74 -2.01
C PRO A 7 -6.36 4.01 -3.36
N VAL A 8 -5.67 4.64 -4.31
CA VAL A 8 -5.29 4.10 -5.62
C VAL A 8 -3.88 4.52 -5.97
N ILE A 9 -3.22 3.76 -6.86
CA ILE A 9 -1.89 4.12 -7.39
C ILE A 9 -2.07 5.12 -8.54
N PRO A 10 -1.47 6.33 -8.47
CA PRO A 10 -1.48 7.30 -9.55
C PRO A 10 -0.85 6.75 -10.84
N THR A 11 -1.29 7.25 -11.99
CA THR A 11 -0.81 6.79 -13.31
C THR A 11 0.65 7.14 -13.59
N ASP A 12 1.20 8.13 -12.88
CA ASP A 12 2.61 8.54 -12.97
C ASP A 12 3.50 7.80 -11.96
N VAL A 13 3.00 6.78 -11.27
CA VAL A 13 3.78 5.93 -10.36
C VAL A 13 4.10 4.60 -11.03
N GLY A 14 5.39 4.35 -11.25
CA GLY A 14 5.90 3.06 -11.68
C GLY A 14 6.28 2.21 -10.47
N TRP A 15 5.95 0.92 -10.51
CA TRP A 15 6.34 -0.02 -9.46
C TRP A 15 6.64 -1.41 -10.01
N THR A 16 7.44 -2.17 -9.27
CA THR A 16 7.72 -3.58 -9.52
C THR A 16 7.77 -4.33 -8.19
N THR A 17 7.67 -5.65 -8.23
CA THR A 17 7.72 -6.52 -7.06
C THR A 17 8.75 -7.63 -7.23
N ASP A 18 9.40 -8.00 -6.13
CA ASP A 18 10.16 -9.23 -5.98
C ASP A 18 9.85 -9.89 -4.62
N THR A 19 10.56 -10.97 -4.31
CA THR A 19 10.54 -11.60 -2.99
C THR A 19 11.92 -11.60 -2.38
N ASP A 20 11.97 -11.55 -1.04
CA ASP A 20 13.22 -11.67 -0.30
C ASP A 20 13.66 -13.12 -0.07
N VAL A 21 14.76 -13.29 0.66
CA VAL A 21 15.34 -14.60 0.98
C VAL A 21 14.41 -15.49 1.84
N LEU A 22 13.41 -14.91 2.50
CA LEU A 22 12.38 -15.61 3.27
C LEU A 22 11.09 -15.80 2.46
N GLY A 23 11.07 -15.39 1.19
CA GLY A 23 9.90 -15.43 0.34
C GLY A 23 8.87 -14.33 0.62
N LEU A 24 9.21 -13.32 1.41
CA LEU A 24 8.32 -12.20 1.72
C LEU A 24 8.34 -11.18 0.58
N PRO A 25 7.20 -10.54 0.24
CA PRO A 25 7.13 -9.59 -0.85
C PRO A 25 7.93 -8.33 -0.54
N ARG A 26 8.54 -7.77 -1.60
CA ARG A 26 9.01 -6.39 -1.63
C ARG A 26 8.45 -5.69 -2.85
N VAL A 27 8.24 -4.39 -2.71
CA VAL A 27 7.80 -3.51 -3.78
C VAL A 27 8.79 -2.36 -3.88
N MET A 28 9.24 -2.07 -5.09
CA MET A 28 9.98 -0.86 -5.41
C MET A 28 9.05 0.05 -6.19
N ALA A 29 8.76 1.23 -5.63
CA ALA A 29 7.86 2.21 -6.22
C ALA A 29 8.56 3.56 -6.36
N ALA A 30 8.28 4.26 -7.47
CA ALA A 30 8.78 5.61 -7.70
C ALA A 30 7.80 6.38 -8.57
N ARG A 31 7.78 7.70 -8.40
CA ARG A 31 7.16 8.56 -9.40
C ARG A 31 8.04 8.71 -10.63
N LEU A 32 7.40 8.75 -11.78
CA LEU A 32 8.04 8.83 -13.07
C LEU A 32 7.67 10.13 -13.78
N PRO A 33 8.63 10.77 -14.46
CA PRO A 33 10.06 10.45 -14.47
C PRO A 33 10.81 10.98 -13.22
N GLY A 34 11.83 10.26 -12.75
CA GLY A 34 12.88 10.80 -11.89
C GLY A 34 12.58 10.97 -10.39
N GLY A 35 11.46 10.47 -9.88
CA GLY A 35 11.19 10.43 -8.44
C GLY A 35 12.12 9.45 -7.70
N PRO A 36 12.35 9.66 -6.38
CA PRO A 36 13.13 8.73 -5.59
C PRO A 36 12.45 7.35 -5.53
N VAL A 37 13.26 6.29 -5.57
CA VAL A 37 12.78 4.93 -5.38
C VAL A 37 12.57 4.66 -3.89
N VAL A 38 11.36 4.25 -3.54
CA VAL A 38 10.99 3.78 -2.20
C VAL A 38 10.85 2.27 -2.23
N MET A 39 11.48 1.59 -1.28
CA MET A 39 11.34 0.15 -1.08
C MET A 39 10.37 -0.11 0.06
N LEU A 40 9.31 -0.86 -0.24
CA LEU A 40 8.33 -1.36 0.72
C LEU A 40 8.61 -2.84 0.93
N ALA A 41 8.69 -3.30 2.17
CA ALA A 41 8.96 -4.69 2.50
C ALA A 41 7.96 -5.23 3.53
N GLY A 42 7.70 -6.55 3.48
CA GLY A 42 6.80 -7.21 4.41
C GLY A 42 5.39 -6.60 4.36
N VAL A 43 4.87 -6.17 5.51
CA VAL A 43 3.51 -5.62 5.62
C VAL A 43 3.31 -4.38 4.72
N ALA A 44 4.32 -3.52 4.57
CA ALA A 44 4.24 -2.36 3.68
C ALA A 44 4.04 -2.78 2.21
N ALA A 45 4.72 -3.85 1.78
CA ALA A 45 4.52 -4.43 0.45
C ALA A 45 3.14 -5.07 0.32
N THR A 46 2.65 -5.77 1.35
CA THR A 46 1.29 -6.34 1.37
C THR A 46 0.20 -5.27 1.24
N ILE A 47 0.35 -4.13 1.93
CA ILE A 47 -0.57 -3.00 1.82
C ILE A 47 -0.57 -2.48 0.37
N TRP A 48 0.62 -2.25 -0.21
CA TRP A 48 0.74 -1.79 -1.59
C TRP A 48 0.05 -2.73 -2.59
N LEU A 49 0.35 -4.03 -2.52
CA LEU A 49 -0.21 -5.04 -3.41
C LEU A 49 -1.74 -5.13 -3.26
N SER A 50 -2.26 -5.00 -2.04
CA SER A 50 -3.71 -4.95 -1.81
C SER A 50 -4.36 -3.73 -2.49
N VAL A 51 -3.70 -2.57 -2.48
CA VAL A 51 -4.17 -1.38 -3.21
C VAL A 51 -4.09 -1.60 -4.72
N ALA A 52 -3.01 -2.19 -5.21
CA ALA A 52 -2.84 -2.51 -6.63
C ALA A 52 -3.92 -3.47 -7.15
N ASP A 53 -4.30 -4.46 -6.34
CA ASP A 53 -5.37 -5.42 -6.63
C ASP A 53 -6.79 -4.82 -6.45
N GLY A 54 -6.89 -3.58 -5.98
CA GLY A 54 -8.17 -2.88 -5.78
C GLY A 54 -8.97 -3.40 -4.58
N ALA A 55 -8.31 -3.99 -3.58
CA ALA A 55 -8.94 -4.58 -2.40
C ALA A 55 -9.86 -3.58 -1.67
N THR A 56 -11.09 -4.00 -1.39
CA THR A 56 -12.09 -3.18 -0.69
C THR A 56 -12.92 -4.09 0.24
N PRO A 57 -12.91 -3.87 1.58
CA PRO A 57 -12.19 -2.82 2.31
C PRO A 57 -10.73 -3.19 2.59
N LEU A 58 -9.80 -2.30 2.22
CA LEU A 58 -8.34 -2.49 2.33
C LEU A 58 -7.88 -3.03 3.68
N VAL A 59 -8.33 -2.41 4.79
CA VAL A 59 -7.91 -2.80 6.15
C VAL A 59 -8.27 -4.25 6.45
N ALA A 60 -9.44 -4.73 6.01
CA ALA A 60 -9.84 -6.12 6.24
C ALA A 60 -8.97 -7.08 5.43
N SER A 61 -8.69 -6.76 4.16
CA SER A 61 -7.84 -7.60 3.30
C SER A 61 -6.41 -7.71 3.82
N VAL A 62 -5.83 -6.60 4.30
CA VAL A 62 -4.48 -6.61 4.89
C VAL A 62 -4.46 -7.32 6.24
N ALA A 63 -5.47 -7.13 7.08
CA ALA A 63 -5.61 -7.82 8.36
C ALA A 63 -5.67 -9.35 8.16
N GLU A 64 -6.46 -9.81 7.18
CA GLU A 64 -6.53 -11.22 6.78
C GLU A 64 -5.18 -11.73 6.27
N ALA A 65 -4.56 -11.02 5.32
CA ALA A 65 -3.28 -11.41 4.73
C ALA A 65 -2.11 -11.49 5.74
N THR A 66 -2.19 -10.69 6.81
CA THR A 66 -1.16 -10.65 7.86
C THR A 66 -1.52 -11.47 9.09
N GLY A 67 -2.73 -12.05 9.16
CA GLY A 67 -3.19 -12.84 10.30
C GLY A 67 -3.47 -12.05 11.58
N HIS A 68 -3.77 -10.74 11.47
CA HIS A 68 -4.04 -9.88 12.62
C HIS A 68 -5.53 -9.46 12.69
N PRO A 69 -6.08 -9.18 13.89
CA PRO A 69 -7.40 -8.59 14.00
C PRO A 69 -7.44 -7.18 13.41
N VAL A 70 -8.51 -6.85 12.67
CA VAL A 70 -8.74 -5.50 12.09
C VAL A 70 -8.58 -4.39 13.12
N ALA A 71 -9.11 -4.58 14.33
CA ALA A 71 -9.05 -3.57 15.39
C ALA A 71 -7.61 -3.25 15.84
N THR A 72 -6.68 -4.20 15.67
CA THR A 72 -5.28 -4.04 16.05
C THR A 72 -4.48 -3.26 15.00
N VAL A 73 -4.74 -3.51 13.71
CA VAL A 73 -3.91 -2.99 12.61
C VAL A 73 -4.50 -1.78 11.89
N ARG A 74 -5.78 -1.45 12.16
CA ARG A 74 -6.49 -0.37 11.45
C ARG A 74 -5.73 0.94 11.46
N ALA A 75 -5.38 1.45 12.63
CA ALA A 75 -4.77 2.77 12.77
C ALA A 75 -3.41 2.82 12.06
N ASP A 76 -2.61 1.77 12.19
CA ASP A 76 -1.29 1.68 11.56
C ASP A 76 -1.39 1.62 10.04
N ILE A 77 -2.35 0.85 9.50
CA ILE A 77 -2.59 0.76 8.05
C ILE A 77 -3.10 2.10 7.51
N GLU A 78 -4.06 2.73 8.18
CA GLU A 78 -4.62 4.02 7.76
C GLU A 78 -3.53 5.11 7.76
N ALA A 79 -2.73 5.21 8.84
CA ALA A 79 -1.61 6.14 8.92
C ALA A 79 -0.54 5.87 7.85
N PHE A 80 -0.22 4.60 7.58
CA PHE A 80 0.75 4.27 6.54
C PHE A 80 0.25 4.61 5.13
N VAL A 81 -1.04 4.42 4.86
CA VAL A 81 -1.65 4.85 3.59
C VAL A 81 -1.60 6.38 3.47
N ASP A 82 -1.92 7.12 4.53
CA ASP A 82 -1.79 8.58 4.56
C ASP A 82 -0.35 9.04 4.29
N ASP A 83 0.65 8.35 4.85
CA ASP A 83 2.05 8.62 4.58
C ASP A 83 2.43 8.43 3.10
N LEU A 84 1.91 7.37 2.46
CA LEU A 84 2.11 7.13 1.02
C LEU A 84 1.38 8.18 0.16
N VAL A 85 0.22 8.67 0.61
CA VAL A 85 -0.47 9.79 -0.03
C VAL A 85 0.30 11.10 0.14
N GLY A 86 0.91 11.34 1.31
CA GLY A 86 1.79 12.48 1.57
C GLY A 86 3.05 12.47 0.69
N GLN A 87 3.63 11.29 0.46
CA GLN A 87 4.70 11.06 -0.52
C GLN A 87 4.19 11.12 -1.98
N ARG A 88 2.86 11.16 -2.15
CA ARG A 88 2.10 11.09 -3.39
C ARG A 88 2.52 9.88 -4.26
N LEU A 89 2.75 8.76 -3.58
CA LEU A 89 2.84 7.42 -4.18
C LEU A 89 1.46 6.75 -4.26
N LEU A 90 0.51 7.22 -3.46
CA LEU A 90 -0.91 6.92 -3.54
C LEU A 90 -1.73 8.21 -3.67
N GLU A 91 -2.97 8.09 -4.13
CA GLU A 91 -3.98 9.15 -4.06
C GLU A 91 -5.33 8.59 -3.61
N TYR A 92 -6.18 9.45 -3.06
CA TYR A 92 -7.56 9.10 -2.72
C TYR A 92 -8.49 9.38 -3.92
N ARG A 93 -9.30 8.40 -4.29
CA ARG A 93 -10.35 8.51 -5.31
C ARG A 93 -11.73 8.09 -4.82
#